data_AF-A0A8J3DX87-F1
#
_entry.id   AF-A0A8J3DX87-F1
#
_cell.length_a   1.000
_cell.length_b   1.000
_cell.length_c   1.000
_cell.angle_alpha   90.00
_cell.angle_beta   90.00
_cell.angle_gamma   90.00
#
_symmetry.space_group_name_H-M   'P 1'
#
loop_
_entity.id
_entity.type
_entity.pdbx_description
1 polymer ?
#
loop_
_entity_poly.entity_id
_entity_poly.type
_entity_poly.pdbx_seq_one_letter_code
_entity_poly.pdbx_strand_id
1 'polypeptide(L)' 'MPREAMEKARAATLKADVFLVLGSSLVVYPAAGFVALAKKNGATLIIINREPTEYDAIADLAIHGDLGDVLATVRLKE' A
#
# COMPACT_ATOMS: atom_id res chain seq x y z
N MET A 1 14.16 7.18 -10.31
CA MET A 1 13.01 7.95 -9.77
C MET A 1 13.50 9.32 -9.31
N PRO A 2 12.68 10.39 -9.41
CA PRO A 2 13.07 11.74 -8.97
C PRO A 2 13.32 11.81 -7.46
N ARG A 3 14.42 12.45 -7.05
CA ARG A 3 14.86 12.50 -5.64
C ARG A 3 13.83 13.15 -4.71
N GLU A 4 13.29 14.29 -5.09
CA GLU A 4 12.33 15.03 -4.26
C GLU A 4 11.04 14.23 -4.03
N ALA A 5 10.53 13.54 -5.06
CA ALA A 5 9.36 12.69 -4.94
C ALA A 5 9.62 11.50 -3.98
N MET A 6 10.82 10.91 -4.03
CA MET A 6 11.21 9.83 -3.13
C MET A 6 11.29 10.28 -1.66
N GLU A 7 11.84 11.46 -1.39
CA GLU A 7 11.90 12.01 -0.03
C GLU A 7 10.50 12.31 0.52
N LYS A 8 9.62 12.89 -0.32
CA LYS A 8 8.22 13.12 0.06
C LYS A 8 7.48 11.80 0.35
N ALA A 9 7.65 10.79 -0.50
CA ALA A 9 7.05 9.47 -0.31
C ALA A 9 7.56 8.80 0.98
N ARG A 10 8.87 8.86 1.25
CA ARG A 10 9.46 8.34 2.48
C ARG A 10 8.90 9.06 3.72
N ALA A 11 8.86 10.39 3.70
CA ALA A 11 8.34 11.18 4.81
C ALA A 11 6.85 10.91 5.09
N ALA A 12 6.04 10.73 4.04
CA ALA A 12 4.64 10.33 4.17
C ALA A 12 4.51 8.91 4.75
N THR A 13 5.31 7.97 4.26
CA THR A 13 5.34 6.58 4.74
C THR A 13 5.64 6.49 6.24
N LEU A 14 6.61 7.26 6.72
CA LEU A 14 7.00 7.29 8.14
C LEU A 14 5.99 7.98 9.06
N LYS A 15 4.99 8.68 8.51
CA LYS A 15 3.93 9.35 9.27
C LYS A 15 2.56 8.67 9.13
N ALA A 16 2.48 7.62 8.32
CA ALA A 16 1.20 6.99 8.00
C ALA A 16 0.74 6.09 9.14
N ASP A 17 -0.50 6.29 9.60
CA ASP A 17 -1.20 5.32 10.46
C ASP A 17 -1.71 4.12 9.64
N VAL A 18 -2.06 4.38 8.37
CA VAL A 18 -2.54 3.39 7.40
C VAL A 18 -1.78 3.57 6.08
N PHE A 19 -1.26 2.47 5.53
CA PHE A 19 -0.60 2.43 4.23
C PHE A 19 -1.40 1.55 3.27
N LEU A 20 -2.02 2.16 2.27
CA LEU A 20 -2.92 1.51 1.33
C LEU A 20 -2.24 1.31 -0.03
N VAL A 21 -2.12 0.07 -0.47
CA VAL A 21 -1.62 -0.30 -1.80
C VAL A 21 -2.81 -0.67 -2.68
N LEU A 22 -2.95 0.02 -3.81
CA LEU A 22 -4.04 -0.17 -4.76
C LEU A 22 -3.49 -0.55 -6.13
N GLY A 23 -3.82 -1.74 -6.64
CA GLY A 23 -3.53 -2.16 -8.01
C GLY A 23 -2.05 -2.24 -8.36
N SER A 24 -1.18 -2.61 -7.41
CA SER A 24 0.27 -2.76 -7.63
C SER A 24 0.71 -4.19 -7.34
N SER A 25 1.55 -4.74 -8.22
CA SER A 25 2.23 -6.02 -7.99
C SER A 25 3.38 -5.94 -6.98
N LEU A 26 3.79 -4.72 -6.60
CA LEU A 26 4.85 -4.48 -5.61
C LEU A 26 6.22 -5.09 -5.96
N VAL A 27 6.53 -5.24 -7.26
CA VAL A 27 7.82 -5.81 -7.72
C VAL A 27 8.87 -4.74 -8.07
N VAL A 28 8.47 -3.48 -8.28
CA VAL A 28 9.37 -2.42 -8.78
C VAL A 28 10.01 -1.65 -7.63
N TYR A 29 11.32 -1.75 -7.52
CA TYR A 29 12.12 -0.97 -6.59
C TYR A 29 12.51 0.40 -7.17
N PRO A 30 12.66 1.43 -6.33
CA PRO A 30 12.55 1.43 -4.87
C PRO A 30 11.13 1.52 -4.28
N ALA A 31 10.09 1.74 -5.10
CA ALA A 31 8.73 2.01 -4.60
C ALA A 31 8.16 0.89 -3.72
N ALA A 32 8.37 -0.38 -4.12
CA ALA A 32 7.96 -1.55 -3.32
C ALA A 32 8.53 -1.55 -1.89
N GLY A 33 9.72 -0.97 -1.70
CA GLY A 33 10.38 -0.89 -0.40
C GLY A 33 9.61 -0.05 0.63
N PHE A 34 8.70 0.83 0.21
CA PHE A 34 7.87 1.60 1.14
C PHE A 34 6.86 0.74 1.89
N VAL A 35 6.44 -0.40 1.33
CA VAL A 35 5.50 -1.31 1.99
C VAL A 35 6.12 -1.92 3.26
N ALA A 36 7.34 -2.46 3.13
CA ALA A 36 8.09 -2.96 4.26
C ALA A 36 8.44 -1.86 5.27
N LEU A 37 8.74 -0.64 4.80
CA LEU A 37 9.03 0.50 5.67
C LEU A 37 7.79 0.91 6.49
N ALA A 38 6.62 1.00 5.84
CA ALA A 38 5.36 1.35 6.49
C ALA A 38 5.02 0.35 7.60
N LYS A 39 5.09 -0.96 7.28
CA LYS A 39 4.79 -2.03 8.23
C LYS A 39 5.74 -2.02 9.43
N LYS A 40 7.05 -1.82 9.19
CA LYS A 40 8.06 -1.69 10.26
C LYS A 40 7.84 -0.46 11.14
N ASN A 41 7.27 0.61 10.58
CA ASN A 41 6.94 1.84 11.30
C ASN A 41 5.58 1.77 12.02
N GLY A 42 4.91 0.60 12.01
CA GLY A 42 3.66 0.37 12.75
C GLY A 42 2.40 0.78 11.99
N ALA A 43 2.49 1.18 10.71
CA ALA A 43 1.31 1.46 9.92
C ALA A 43 0.49 0.18 9.68
N THR A 44 -0.84 0.33 9.67
CA THR A 44 -1.74 -0.72 9.19
C THR A 44 -1.57 -0.84 7.67
N LEU A 45 -1.11 -2.00 7.20
CA LEU A 45 -0.85 -2.27 5.79
C LEU A 45 -2.06 -2.94 5.15
N ILE A 46 -2.66 -2.28 4.16
CA ILE A 46 -3.79 -2.80 3.39
C ILE A 46 -3.37 -2.93 1.93
N ILE A 47 -3.59 -4.10 1.33
CA ILE A 47 -3.30 -4.38 -0.08
C ILE A 47 -4.60 -4.75 -0.79
N ILE A 48 -4.92 -4.03 -1.86
CA ILE A 48 -6.03 -4.34 -2.76
C ILE A 48 -5.46 -4.51 -4.16
N ASN A 49 -5.39 -5.76 -4.63
CA ASN A 49 -4.86 -6.08 -5.94
C ASN A 49 -5.52 -7.34 -6.49
N ARG A 50 -5.71 -7.43 -7.81
CA ARG A 50 -6.36 -8.59 -8.44
C ARG A 50 -5.60 -9.90 -8.17
N GLU A 51 -4.28 -9.84 -8.23
CA GLU A 51 -3.39 -10.98 -8.01
C GLU A 51 -2.65 -10.87 -6.67
N PRO A 52 -2.27 -12.00 -6.06
CA PRO A 52 -1.44 -12.00 -4.86
C PRO A 52 -0.11 -11.26 -5.03
N THR A 53 0.41 -10.71 -3.94
CA THR A 53 1.73 -10.06 -3.87
C THR A 53 2.63 -10.78 -2.86
N GLU A 54 3.95 -10.61 -2.98
CA GLU A 54 4.90 -11.12 -1.98
C GLU A 54 4.70 -10.51 -0.58
N TYR A 55 3.99 -9.38 -0.50
CA TYR A 55 3.74 -8.65 0.74
C TYR A 55 2.43 -9.05 1.43
N ASP A 56 1.62 -9.92 0.84
CA ASP A 56 0.33 -10.33 1.41
C ASP A 56 0.51 -10.98 2.79
N ALA A 57 1.60 -11.72 2.99
CA ALA A 57 1.93 -12.36 4.27
C ALA A 57 2.19 -11.39 5.43
N ILE A 58 2.54 -10.13 5.13
CA ILE A 58 2.78 -9.09 6.14
C ILE A 58 1.68 -8.02 6.16
N ALA A 59 0.70 -8.10 5.25
CA ALA A 59 -0.43 -7.19 5.23
C ALA A 59 -1.38 -7.50 6.39
N ASP A 60 -1.96 -6.44 6.97
CA ASP A 60 -3.04 -6.59 7.94
C ASP A 60 -4.37 -6.95 7.25
N LEU A 61 -4.51 -6.56 5.97
CA LEU A 61 -5.62 -6.93 5.12
C LEU A 61 -5.15 -7.03 3.67
N ALA A 62 -5.40 -8.17 3.03
CA ALA A 62 -5.20 -8.38 1.60
C ALA A 62 -6.54 -8.74 0.94
N ILE A 63 -6.95 -7.98 -0.07
CA ILE A 63 -8.18 -8.20 -0.84
C ILE A 63 -7.80 -8.51 -2.29
N HIS A 64 -8.21 -9.70 -2.75
CA HIS A 64 -8.03 -10.12 -4.14
C HIS A 64 -9.31 -9.97 -4.95
N GLY A 65 -9.32 -8.97 -5.83
CA GLY A 65 -10.47 -8.64 -6.65
C GLY A 65 -10.20 -7.45 -7.56
N ASP A 66 -11.18 -7.12 -8.40
CA ASP A 66 -11.10 -5.91 -9.19
C ASP A 66 -11.10 -4.66 -8.28
N LEU A 67 -10.14 -3.76 -8.50
CA LEU A 67 -9.98 -2.58 -7.67
C LEU A 67 -11.22 -1.65 -7.73
N GLY A 68 -11.82 -1.50 -8.91
CA GLY A 68 -13.02 -0.68 -9.10
C GLY A 68 -14.21 -1.26 -8.36
N ASP A 69 -14.42 -2.57 -8.48
CA ASP A 69 -15.52 -3.28 -7.79
C ASP A 69 -15.35 -3.21 -6.27
N VAL A 70 -14.14 -3.43 -5.75
CA VAL A 70 -13.86 -3.36 -4.31
C VAL A 70 -14.14 -1.95 -3.78
N LEU A 71 -13.61 -0.91 -4.43
CA LEU A 71 -13.84 0.47 -3.98
C LEU A 71 -15.30 0.90 -4.12
N ALA A 72 -16.04 0.34 -5.09
CA ALA A 72 -17.48 0.59 -5.24
C ALA A 72 -18.31 0.08 -4.05
N THR A 73 -17.77 -0.79 -3.20
CA THR A 73 -18.43 -1.23 -1.95
C THR A 73 -18.17 -0.30 -0.76
N VAL A 74 -17.16 0.56 -0.83
CA VAL A 74 -16.74 1.43 0.27
C VAL A 74 -17.40 2.81 0.13
N ARG A 75 -17.92 3.34 1.24
CA ARG A 75 -18.43 4.71 1.33
C ARG A 75 -17.70 5.43 2.45
N LEU A 76 -17.32 6.69 2.21
CA LEU A 76 -16.86 7.55 3.29
C LEU A 76 -18.06 7.84 4.19
N LYS A 77 -17.86 7.69 5.49
CA LYS A 77 -18.83 8.17 6.48
C LYS A 77 -18.70 9.69 6.53
N GLU A 78 -19.84 10.38 6.46
CA GLU A 78 -19.94 11.83 6.66
C GLU A 78 -19.55 12.23 8.08
#